data_AF-A0A961NA65-F1
#
_entry.id   AF-A0A961NA65-F1
#
_cell.length_a   1.000
_cell.length_b   1.000
_cell.length_c   1.000
_cell.angle_alpha   90.00
_cell.angle_beta   90.00
_cell.angle_gamma   90.00
#
_symmetry.space_group_name_H-M   'P 1'
#
loop_
_entity.id
_entity.type
_entity.pdbx_description
1 polymer ?
#
loop_
_entity_poly.entity_id
_entity_poly.type
_entity_poly.pdbx_seq_one_letter_code
_entity_poly.pdbx_strand_id
1 'polypeptide(L)'
;MERIWLKNYPEGVPADIDVTQYGSLVELLEESFARFGDRKAFICMDKAVSYREFDQMSLALAAYLQSKGLAKGARVALMMPNVLQYPVATAAVLRAGYTVVNVNPLYTPRELEHQLKDSGAEAIIVLENFATTVQQVIAKTSVRHVIVGSMGDLLGFKGMIVNLVVRHVKKMVPSYSLPGSIAFNDALAAGRGMKFTKPAITREDVAFLQYTGGTTG
;
A
#
# COMPACT_ATOMS: atom_id res chain seq x y z
N MET A 1 -26.41 31.46 2.58
CA MET A 1 -25.17 32.21 2.85
C MET A 1 -24.52 32.51 1.50
N GLU A 2 -24.21 33.76 1.19
CA GLU A 2 -23.51 34.11 -0.06
C GLU A 2 -22.06 33.59 0.00
N ARG A 3 -21.66 32.76 -0.97
CA ARG A 3 -20.34 32.11 -1.00
C ARG A 3 -19.26 33.04 -1.58
N ILE A 4 -18.96 34.15 -0.89
CA ILE A 4 -18.08 35.22 -1.39
C ILE A 4 -16.64 34.74 -1.72
N TRP A 5 -16.19 33.65 -1.10
CA TRP A 5 -14.87 33.07 -1.34
C TRP A 5 -14.69 32.49 -2.75
N LEU A 6 -15.80 32.14 -3.44
CA LEU A 6 -15.75 31.63 -4.82
C LEU A 6 -15.16 32.64 -5.81
N LYS A 7 -15.22 33.95 -5.49
CA LYS A 7 -14.58 35.01 -6.28
C LYS A 7 -13.04 34.89 -6.34
N ASN A 8 -12.45 34.14 -5.41
CA ASN A 8 -11.00 33.92 -5.34
C ASN A 8 -10.58 32.56 -5.91
N TYR A 9 -11.51 31.77 -6.46
CA TYR A 9 -11.16 30.48 -7.07
C TYR A 9 -10.46 30.71 -8.42
N PRO A 10 -9.36 29.99 -8.71
CA PRO A 10 -8.75 30.02 -10.03
C PRO A 10 -9.75 29.62 -11.12
N GLU A 11 -9.56 30.15 -12.33
CA GLU A 11 -10.39 29.80 -13.48
C GLU A 11 -10.37 28.29 -13.74
N GLY A 12 -11.55 27.70 -13.94
CA GLY A 12 -11.71 26.26 -14.17
C GLY A 12 -11.80 25.40 -12.91
N VAL A 13 -11.68 25.97 -11.70
CA VAL A 13 -11.90 25.23 -10.44
C VAL A 13 -13.41 25.24 -10.10
N PRO A 14 -14.09 24.08 -10.07
CA PRO A 14 -15.50 24.02 -9.72
C PRO A 14 -15.75 24.51 -8.29
N ALA A 15 -16.87 25.21 -8.08
CA ALA A 15 -17.30 25.67 -6.76
C ALA A 15 -17.76 24.52 -5.84
N ASP A 16 -18.16 23.41 -6.45
CA ASP A 16 -18.69 22.22 -5.81
C ASP A 16 -18.02 20.97 -6.40
N ILE A 17 -17.81 19.98 -5.55
CA ILE A 17 -17.26 18.69 -5.96
C ILE A 17 -18.38 17.75 -6.39
N ASP A 18 -18.20 17.06 -7.51
CA ASP A 18 -19.07 15.95 -7.88
C ASP A 18 -18.55 14.66 -7.23
N VAL A 19 -19.19 14.26 -6.13
CA VAL A 19 -18.87 13.01 -5.41
C VAL A 19 -19.39 11.76 -6.13
N THR A 20 -20.05 11.91 -7.27
CA THR A 20 -20.61 10.83 -8.08
C THR A 20 -19.83 10.52 -9.35
N GLN A 21 -18.79 11.34 -9.64
CA GLN A 21 -17.94 11.18 -10.81
C GLN A 21 -17.34 9.77 -10.95
N TYR A 22 -17.01 9.13 -9.83
CA TYR A 22 -16.49 7.76 -9.80
C TYR A 22 -17.31 6.90 -8.84
N GLY A 23 -17.58 5.65 -9.23
CA GLY A 23 -18.21 4.63 -8.40
C GLY A 23 -17.25 4.00 -7.39
N SER A 24 -15.94 4.13 -7.59
CA SER A 24 -14.93 3.73 -6.61
C SER A 24 -13.58 4.42 -6.85
N LEU A 25 -12.69 4.40 -5.85
CA LEU A 25 -11.30 4.83 -6.04
C LEU A 25 -10.55 3.98 -7.07
N VAL A 26 -10.95 2.72 -7.25
CA VAL A 26 -10.37 1.82 -8.26
C VAL A 26 -10.68 2.31 -9.66
N GLU A 27 -11.89 2.80 -9.90
CA GLU A 27 -12.28 3.37 -11.21
C GLU A 27 -11.43 4.60 -11.56
N LEU A 28 -11.22 5.51 -10.59
CA LEU A 28 -10.32 6.65 -10.76
C LEU A 28 -8.88 6.21 -11.10
N LEU A 29 -8.38 5.16 -10.43
CA LEU A 29 -7.04 4.61 -10.70
C LEU A 29 -6.97 3.99 -12.10
N GLU A 30 -7.93 3.16 -12.48
CA GLU A 30 -7.99 2.51 -13.79
C GLU A 30 -8.08 3.53 -14.93
N GLU A 31 -8.89 4.58 -14.78
CA GLU A 31 -8.95 5.67 -15.76
C GLU A 31 -7.58 6.38 -15.87
N SER A 32 -6.94 6.65 -14.74
CA SER A 32 -5.62 7.29 -14.72
C SER A 32 -4.54 6.41 -15.40
N PHE A 33 -4.58 5.10 -15.17
CA PHE A 33 -3.69 4.13 -15.82
C PHE A 33 -3.87 4.14 -17.34
N ALA A 34 -5.13 4.14 -17.81
CA ALA A 34 -5.45 4.15 -19.23
C ALA A 34 -5.04 5.47 -19.90
N ARG A 35 -5.33 6.61 -19.27
CA ARG A 35 -5.10 7.95 -19.85
C ARG A 35 -3.64 8.39 -19.81
N PHE A 36 -2.90 8.02 -18.78
CA PHE A 36 -1.58 8.58 -18.50
C PHE A 36 -0.45 7.55 -18.50
N GLY A 37 -0.65 6.37 -19.08
CA GLY A 37 0.26 5.22 -19.02
C GLY A 37 1.75 5.54 -19.16
N ASP A 38 2.14 6.39 -20.12
CA ASP A 38 3.55 6.72 -20.40
C ASP A 38 4.10 7.87 -19.54
N ARG A 39 3.27 8.53 -18.73
CA ARG A 39 3.72 9.56 -17.79
C ARG A 39 4.32 8.93 -16.54
N LYS A 40 5.26 9.63 -15.92
CA LYS A 40 5.83 9.27 -14.61
C LYS A 40 4.75 9.47 -13.54
N ALA A 41 4.44 8.41 -12.79
CA ALA A 41 3.51 8.44 -11.66
C ALA A 41 4.24 8.76 -10.36
N PHE A 42 5.38 8.11 -10.12
CA PHE A 42 6.18 8.26 -8.89
C PHE A 42 7.67 8.35 -9.19
N ILE A 43 8.40 9.05 -8.33
CA ILE A 43 9.86 9.11 -8.35
C ILE A 43 10.38 8.91 -6.92
N CYS A 44 11.32 7.99 -6.74
CA CYS A 44 12.03 7.75 -5.48
C CYS A 44 13.47 7.35 -5.78
N MET A 45 14.45 7.95 -5.10
CA MET A 45 15.88 7.66 -5.30
C MET A 45 16.31 7.68 -6.79
N ASP A 46 15.86 8.70 -7.52
CA ASP A 46 16.07 8.89 -8.97
C ASP A 46 15.52 7.78 -9.88
N LYS A 47 14.74 6.83 -9.33
CA LYS A 47 13.98 5.86 -10.11
C LYS A 47 12.57 6.39 -10.29
N ALA A 48 12.17 6.55 -11.55
CA ALA A 48 10.79 6.81 -11.92
C ALA A 48 10.04 5.50 -12.18
N VAL A 49 8.76 5.49 -11.80
CA VAL A 49 7.75 4.48 -12.16
C VAL A 49 6.67 5.20 -12.96
N SER A 50 6.38 4.68 -14.15
CA SER A 50 5.28 5.15 -15.01
C SER A 50 3.92 4.68 -14.52
N TYR A 51 2.83 5.32 -14.97
CA TYR A 51 1.46 4.83 -14.69
C TYR A 51 1.25 3.41 -15.21
N ARG A 52 1.85 3.05 -16.35
CA ARG A 52 1.78 1.69 -16.92
C ARG A 52 2.48 0.65 -16.05
N GLU A 53 3.69 0.94 -15.57
CA GLU A 53 4.40 0.05 -14.64
C GLU A 53 3.65 -0.06 -13.31
N PHE A 54 3.09 1.05 -12.82
CA PHE A 54 2.28 1.07 -11.60
C PHE A 54 1.02 0.21 -11.72
N ASP A 55 0.29 0.32 -12.84
CA ASP A 55 -0.86 -0.55 -13.14
C ASP A 55 -0.47 -2.03 -13.11
N GLN A 56 0.57 -2.40 -13.86
CA GLN A 56 1.02 -3.80 -13.95
C GLN A 56 1.44 -4.38 -12.60
N MET A 57 2.19 -3.61 -11.80
CA MET A 57 2.63 -4.06 -10.47
C MET A 57 1.46 -4.15 -9.49
N SER A 58 0.56 -3.17 -9.48
CA SER A 58 -0.61 -3.20 -8.60
C SER A 58 -1.56 -4.34 -8.96
N LEU A 59 -1.75 -4.64 -10.25
CA LEU A 59 -2.55 -5.78 -10.70
C LEU A 59 -1.94 -7.12 -10.26
N ALA A 60 -0.63 -7.29 -10.45
CA ALA A 60 0.08 -8.49 -10.03
C ALA A 60 -0.03 -8.71 -8.52
N LEU A 61 0.25 -7.67 -7.72
CA LEU A 61 0.13 -7.78 -6.27
C LEU A 61 -1.32 -8.01 -5.82
N ALA A 62 -2.31 -7.43 -6.50
CA ALA A 62 -3.73 -7.68 -6.22
C ALA A 62 -4.10 -9.15 -6.46
N ALA A 63 -3.66 -9.73 -7.58
CA ALA A 63 -3.85 -11.15 -7.89
C ALA A 63 -3.17 -12.04 -6.84
N TYR A 64 -1.96 -11.69 -6.41
CA TYR A 64 -1.26 -12.40 -5.35
C TYR A 64 -2.07 -12.36 -4.03
N LEU A 65 -2.58 -11.20 -3.61
CA LEU A 65 -3.38 -11.08 -2.40
C LEU A 65 -4.70 -11.87 -2.50
N GLN A 66 -5.36 -11.88 -3.66
CA GLN A 66 -6.54 -12.74 -3.91
C GLN A 66 -6.24 -14.23 -3.78
N SER A 67 -5.05 -14.67 -4.22
CA SER A 67 -4.63 -16.07 -4.06
C SER A 67 -4.48 -16.52 -2.60
N LYS A 68 -4.47 -15.59 -1.63
CA LYS A 68 -4.40 -15.92 -0.20
C LYS A 68 -5.75 -16.32 0.40
N GLY A 69 -6.84 -16.26 -0.37
CA GLY A 69 -8.17 -16.67 0.11
C GLY A 69 -8.80 -15.68 1.11
N LEU A 70 -8.41 -14.41 1.05
CA LEU A 70 -9.03 -13.35 1.84
C LEU A 70 -10.45 -13.06 1.31
N ALA A 71 -11.38 -12.76 2.21
CA ALA A 71 -12.73 -12.36 1.84
C ALA A 71 -12.77 -10.92 1.29
N LYS A 72 -13.80 -10.57 0.50
CA LYS A 72 -14.06 -9.17 0.12
C LYS A 72 -14.14 -8.31 1.39
N GLY A 73 -13.50 -7.15 1.39
CA GLY A 73 -13.43 -6.26 2.55
C GLY A 73 -12.45 -6.73 3.63
N ALA A 74 -11.63 -7.76 3.38
CA ALA A 74 -10.51 -8.09 4.27
C ALA A 74 -9.57 -6.89 4.42
N ARG A 75 -8.96 -6.76 5.60
CA ARG A 75 -8.08 -5.64 5.93
C ARG A 75 -6.63 -6.02 5.69
N VAL A 76 -5.91 -5.20 4.93
CA VAL A 76 -4.48 -5.36 4.65
C VAL A 76 -3.72 -4.16 5.20
N ALA A 77 -2.87 -4.41 6.20
CA ALA A 77 -2.05 -3.39 6.83
C ALA A 77 -0.83 -3.05 5.97
N LEU A 78 -0.55 -1.76 5.81
CA LEU A 78 0.61 -1.24 5.11
C LEU A 78 1.49 -0.48 6.11
N MET A 79 2.63 -1.09 6.47
CA MET A 79 3.61 -0.54 7.42
C MET A 79 4.93 -0.26 6.70
N MET A 80 4.96 0.82 5.92
CA MET A 80 6.10 1.20 5.10
C MET A 80 6.31 2.72 5.16
N PRO A 81 7.53 3.23 4.94
CA PRO A 81 7.78 4.65 4.76
C PRO A 81 7.45 5.08 3.32
N ASN A 82 7.84 6.29 2.94
CA ASN A 82 7.63 6.83 1.59
C ASN A 82 8.58 6.16 0.57
N VAL A 83 8.20 4.97 0.10
CA VAL A 83 8.91 4.18 -0.91
C VAL A 83 7.96 3.78 -2.04
N LEU A 84 8.49 3.37 -3.21
CA LEU A 84 7.69 3.04 -4.40
C LEU A 84 6.70 1.89 -4.19
N GLN A 85 6.98 1.01 -3.25
CA GLN A 85 6.16 -0.14 -2.87
C GLN A 85 4.83 0.30 -2.27
N TYR A 86 4.80 1.43 -1.57
CA TYR A 86 3.60 1.92 -0.88
C TYR A 86 2.43 2.23 -1.84
N PRO A 87 2.58 3.07 -2.88
CA PRO A 87 1.49 3.31 -3.82
C PRO A 87 1.07 2.02 -4.56
N VAL A 88 2.04 1.17 -4.93
CA VAL A 88 1.77 -0.16 -5.54
C VAL A 88 0.89 -1.02 -4.64
N ALA A 89 1.24 -1.13 -3.36
CA ALA A 89 0.50 -1.89 -2.37
C ALA A 89 -0.90 -1.31 -2.12
N THR A 90 -1.03 0.00 -1.98
CA THR A 90 -2.32 0.68 -1.80
C THR A 90 -3.26 0.39 -2.98
N ALA A 91 -2.80 0.60 -4.21
CA ALA A 91 -3.62 0.30 -5.40
C ALA A 91 -3.95 -1.19 -5.50
N ALA A 92 -3.00 -2.08 -5.17
CA ALA A 92 -3.23 -3.52 -5.21
C ALA A 92 -4.32 -3.97 -4.23
N VAL A 93 -4.28 -3.47 -2.99
CA VAL A 93 -5.26 -3.78 -1.94
C VAL A 93 -6.65 -3.29 -2.35
N LEU A 94 -6.76 -2.03 -2.82
CA LEU A 94 -8.03 -1.48 -3.28
C LEU A 94 -8.58 -2.25 -4.48
N ARG A 95 -7.76 -2.53 -5.50
CA ARG A 95 -8.16 -3.30 -6.70
C ARG A 95 -8.62 -4.71 -6.35
N ALA A 96 -8.00 -5.34 -5.37
CA ALA A 96 -8.38 -6.67 -4.89
C ALA A 96 -9.71 -6.69 -4.12
N GLY A 97 -10.32 -5.52 -3.84
CA GLY A 97 -11.57 -5.40 -3.10
C GLY A 97 -11.36 -5.48 -1.60
N TYR A 98 -10.17 -5.09 -1.13
CA TYR A 98 -9.77 -5.10 0.27
C TYR A 98 -9.65 -3.68 0.80
N THR A 99 -9.64 -3.57 2.13
CA THR A 99 -9.50 -2.31 2.85
C THR A 99 -8.04 -2.10 3.24
N VAL A 100 -7.51 -0.91 2.94
CA VAL A 100 -6.16 -0.51 3.33
C VAL A 100 -6.17 -0.07 4.80
N VAL A 101 -5.27 -0.63 5.62
CA VAL A 101 -5.01 -0.13 6.97
C VAL A 101 -3.66 0.56 6.97
N ASN A 102 -3.65 1.89 7.09
CA ASN A 102 -2.40 2.66 7.11
C ASN A 102 -1.76 2.55 8.49
N VAL A 103 -0.55 1.99 8.54
CA VAL A 103 0.21 1.78 9.77
C VAL A 103 1.46 2.65 9.73
N ASN A 104 1.65 3.48 10.76
CA ASN A 104 2.88 4.25 10.86
C ASN A 104 4.06 3.30 11.14
N PRO A 105 5.12 3.30 10.32
CA PRO A 105 6.27 2.43 10.52
C PRO A 105 7.03 2.67 11.83
N LEU A 106 6.81 3.81 12.50
CA LEU A 106 7.45 4.16 13.77
C LEU A 106 6.65 3.72 15.00
N TYR A 107 5.51 3.04 14.82
CA TYR A 107 4.76 2.51 15.96
C TYR A 107 5.58 1.51 16.78
N THR A 108 5.42 1.61 18.09
CA THR A 108 5.91 0.62 19.04
C THR A 108 5.14 -0.69 18.87
N PRO A 109 5.69 -1.83 19.35
CA PRO A 109 4.97 -3.11 19.31
C PRO A 109 3.58 -3.04 19.95
N ARG A 110 3.42 -2.32 21.06
CA ARG A 110 2.11 -2.20 21.74
C ARG A 110 1.08 -1.47 20.87
N GLU A 111 1.48 -0.37 20.24
CA GLU A 111 0.61 0.41 19.35
C GLU A 111 0.22 -0.40 18.10
N LEU A 112 1.20 -1.08 17.50
CA LEU A 112 0.97 -1.96 16.36
C LEU A 112 0.01 -3.11 16.71
N GLU A 113 0.24 -3.78 17.85
CA GLU A 113 -0.63 -4.87 18.31
C GLU A 113 -2.08 -4.40 18.46
N HIS A 114 -2.27 -3.23 19.09
CA HIS A 114 -3.59 -2.64 19.27
C HIS A 114 -4.25 -2.36 17.91
N GLN A 115 -3.55 -1.67 17.00
CA GLN A 115 -4.10 -1.32 15.69
C GLN A 115 -4.44 -2.55 14.84
N LEU A 116 -3.58 -3.58 14.84
CA LEU A 116 -3.83 -4.81 14.07
C LEU A 116 -5.01 -5.60 14.62
N LYS A 117 -5.21 -5.60 15.94
CA LYS A 117 -6.39 -6.21 16.58
C LYS A 117 -7.66 -5.44 16.26
N ASP A 118 -7.64 -4.13 16.43
CA ASP A 118 -8.79 -3.25 16.25
C ASP A 118 -9.27 -3.22 14.79
N SER A 119 -8.34 -3.06 13.84
CA SER A 119 -8.65 -3.15 12.40
C SER A 119 -9.02 -4.58 11.96
N GLY A 120 -8.59 -5.59 12.71
CA GLY A 120 -8.69 -6.99 12.35
C GLY A 120 -7.91 -7.34 11.07
N ALA A 121 -6.80 -6.66 10.78
CA ALA A 121 -5.98 -6.94 9.61
C ALA A 121 -5.58 -8.42 9.54
N GLU A 122 -5.75 -9.01 8.35
CA GLU A 122 -5.48 -10.43 8.09
C GLU A 122 -4.18 -10.62 7.28
N ALA A 123 -3.70 -9.55 6.66
CA ALA A 123 -2.41 -9.49 6.00
C ALA A 123 -1.69 -8.19 6.34
N ILE A 124 -0.35 -8.22 6.28
CA ILE A 124 0.49 -7.03 6.43
C ILE A 124 1.58 -7.01 5.35
N ILE A 125 1.81 -5.84 4.78
CA ILE A 125 2.95 -5.53 3.93
C ILE A 125 3.84 -4.55 4.70
N VAL A 126 5.06 -4.99 5.03
CA VAL A 126 5.97 -4.26 5.92
C VAL A 126 7.35 -4.13 5.28
N LEU A 127 8.04 -3.03 5.53
CA LEU A 127 9.45 -2.90 5.16
C LEU A 127 10.35 -3.62 6.19
N GLU A 128 11.39 -4.32 5.75
CA GLU A 128 12.26 -5.15 6.60
C GLU A 128 12.88 -4.39 7.79
N ASN A 129 13.07 -3.08 7.67
CA ASN A 129 13.49 -2.19 8.74
C ASN A 129 12.58 -2.25 9.98
N PHE A 130 11.31 -2.62 9.81
CA PHE A 130 10.27 -2.65 10.85
C PHE A 130 9.76 -4.07 11.12
N ALA A 131 10.36 -5.10 10.51
CA ALA A 131 9.90 -6.48 10.62
C ALA A 131 10.00 -7.03 12.05
N THR A 132 10.97 -6.58 12.86
CA THR A 132 11.07 -6.96 14.28
C THR A 132 9.88 -6.51 15.11
N THR A 133 9.28 -5.36 14.79
CA THR A 133 8.07 -4.87 15.45
C THR A 133 6.89 -5.79 15.14
N VAL A 134 6.74 -6.19 13.87
CA VAL A 134 5.71 -7.15 13.45
C VAL A 134 5.92 -8.51 14.13
N GLN A 135 7.15 -9.02 14.16
CA GLN A 135 7.48 -10.30 14.81
C GLN A 135 7.04 -10.35 16.27
N GLN A 136 7.19 -9.27 17.02
CA GLN A 136 6.84 -9.23 18.45
C GLN A 136 5.34 -9.35 18.70
N VAL A 137 4.51 -9.00 17.72
CA VAL A 137 3.06 -8.84 17.91
C VAL A 137 2.24 -9.85 17.11
N ILE A 138 2.76 -10.37 16.00
CA ILE A 138 2.00 -11.11 15.00
C ILE A 138 1.21 -12.29 15.60
N ALA A 139 1.82 -13.03 16.53
CA ALA A 139 1.21 -14.19 17.19
C ALA A 139 -0.03 -13.86 18.04
N LYS A 140 -0.26 -12.57 18.33
CA LYS A 140 -1.40 -12.08 19.11
C LYS A 140 -2.46 -11.39 18.24
N THR A 141 -2.32 -11.44 16.92
CA THR A 141 -3.17 -10.72 15.96
C THR A 141 -3.85 -11.69 15.00
N SER A 142 -4.77 -11.17 14.17
CA SER A 142 -5.42 -11.92 13.10
C SER A 142 -4.59 -12.01 11.81
N VAL A 143 -3.37 -11.45 11.79
CA VAL A 143 -2.51 -11.44 10.62
C VAL A 143 -2.00 -12.85 10.31
N ARG A 144 -2.32 -13.35 9.12
CA ARG A 144 -1.92 -14.68 8.62
C ARG A 144 -0.96 -14.62 7.46
N HIS A 145 -0.90 -13.49 6.75
CA HIS A 145 -0.05 -13.31 5.58
C HIS A 145 0.88 -12.11 5.76
N VAL A 146 2.17 -12.32 5.55
CA VAL A 146 3.19 -11.28 5.69
C VAL A 146 3.96 -11.16 4.38
N ILE A 147 3.96 -9.95 3.82
CA ILE A 147 4.84 -9.58 2.71
C ILE A 147 5.89 -8.63 3.24
N VAL A 148 7.17 -8.94 3.04
CA VAL A 148 8.28 -8.11 3.48
C VAL A 148 8.95 -7.46 2.28
N GLY A 149 8.94 -6.13 2.23
CA GLY A 149 9.70 -5.34 1.28
C GLY A 149 11.08 -4.98 1.81
N SER A 150 12.04 -4.84 0.91
CA SER A 150 13.34 -4.22 1.16
C SER A 150 13.39 -2.82 0.57
N MET A 151 14.21 -1.92 1.12
CA MET A 151 14.38 -0.55 0.60
C MET A 151 14.73 -0.50 -0.89
N GLY A 152 15.46 -1.50 -1.39
CA GLY A 152 15.90 -1.59 -2.76
C GLY A 152 14.86 -2.09 -3.75
N ASP A 153 13.70 -2.59 -3.30
CA ASP A 153 12.69 -3.11 -4.23
C ASP A 153 12.20 -2.02 -5.19
N LEU A 154 11.89 -2.44 -6.42
CA LEU A 154 11.48 -1.57 -7.52
C LEU A 154 12.53 -0.55 -8.01
N LEU A 155 13.73 -0.51 -7.43
CA LEU A 155 14.84 0.36 -7.88
C LEU A 155 15.70 -0.25 -8.99
N GLY A 156 15.38 -1.46 -9.47
CA GLY A 156 16.17 -2.19 -10.46
C GLY A 156 17.57 -2.54 -9.93
N PHE A 157 18.60 -2.44 -10.77
CA PHE A 157 19.98 -2.78 -10.37
C PHE A 157 20.49 -1.94 -9.18
N LYS A 158 20.05 -0.67 -9.06
CA LYS A 158 20.38 0.19 -7.91
C LYS A 158 19.88 -0.39 -6.59
N GLY A 159 18.80 -1.18 -6.61
CA GLY A 159 18.21 -1.80 -5.44
C GLY A 159 19.16 -2.73 -4.70
N MET A 160 20.02 -3.46 -5.42
CA MET A 160 21.02 -4.35 -4.79
C MET A 160 22.03 -3.57 -3.95
N ILE A 161 22.49 -2.42 -4.46
CA ILE A 161 23.42 -1.54 -3.75
C ILE A 161 22.74 -0.92 -2.53
N VAL A 162 21.51 -0.43 -2.69
CA VAL A 162 20.72 0.14 -1.59
C VAL A 162 20.54 -0.89 -0.47
N ASN A 163 20.13 -2.12 -0.80
CA ASN A 163 19.97 -3.19 0.18
C ASN A 163 21.28 -3.53 0.90
N LEU A 164 22.40 -3.58 0.18
CA LEU A 164 23.71 -3.81 0.78
C LEU A 164 24.06 -2.70 1.78
N VAL A 165 23.89 -1.43 1.41
CA VAL A 165 24.18 -0.28 2.28
C VAL A 165 23.26 -0.28 3.51
N VAL A 166 21.96 -0.47 3.32
CA VAL A 166 20.96 -0.43 4.39
C VAL A 166 21.20 -1.56 5.41
N ARG A 167 21.49 -2.78 4.94
CA ARG A 167 21.73 -3.95 5.79
C ARG A 167 23.11 -3.95 6.45
N HIS A 168 24.18 -3.71 5.69
CA HIS A 168 25.55 -3.96 6.15
C HIS A 168 26.27 -2.70 6.65
N VAL A 169 26.01 -1.54 6.04
CA VAL A 169 26.72 -0.29 6.37
C VAL A 169 25.95 0.48 7.43
N LYS A 170 24.65 0.70 7.20
CA LYS A 170 23.79 1.46 8.10
C LYS A 170 23.20 0.60 9.23
N LYS A 171 23.26 -0.73 9.13
CA LYS A 171 22.70 -1.69 10.10
C LYS A 171 21.24 -1.36 10.47
N MET A 172 20.48 -0.88 9.49
CA MET A 172 19.08 -0.44 9.69
C MET A 172 18.07 -1.58 9.56
N VAL A 173 18.55 -2.82 9.41
CA VAL A 173 17.73 -4.03 9.35
C VAL A 173 18.17 -4.92 10.50
N PRO A 174 17.48 -4.85 11.65
CA PRO A 174 17.73 -5.76 12.75
C PRO A 174 17.43 -7.21 12.30
N SER A 175 18.08 -8.19 12.93
CA SER A 175 17.74 -9.59 12.67
C SER A 175 16.30 -9.87 13.12
N TYR A 176 15.52 -10.52 12.26
CA TYR A 176 14.14 -10.92 12.53
C TYR A 176 13.86 -12.33 11.99
N SER A 177 12.83 -12.97 12.53
CA SER A 177 12.30 -14.23 12.07
C SER A 177 10.78 -14.12 11.93
N LEU A 178 10.32 -14.14 10.68
CA LEU A 178 8.91 -14.18 10.31
C LEU A 178 8.68 -15.38 9.39
N PRO A 179 8.57 -16.60 9.95
CA PRO A 179 8.36 -17.81 9.17
C PRO A 179 7.12 -17.68 8.28
N GLY A 180 7.24 -18.09 7.02
CA GLY A 180 6.15 -18.01 6.04
C GLY A 180 5.93 -16.62 5.44
N SER A 181 6.74 -15.62 5.78
CA SER A 181 6.75 -14.35 5.04
C SER A 181 7.30 -14.53 3.63
N ILE A 182 6.82 -13.72 2.69
CA ILE A 182 7.29 -13.68 1.30
C ILE A 182 7.95 -12.33 1.01
N ALA A 183 8.98 -12.29 0.18
CA ALA A 183 9.53 -11.02 -0.28
C ALA A 183 8.55 -10.29 -1.20
N PHE A 184 8.55 -8.95 -1.17
CA PHE A 184 7.65 -8.13 -1.98
C PHE A 184 7.81 -8.39 -3.49
N ASN A 185 9.04 -8.50 -4.00
CA ASN A 185 9.27 -8.82 -5.41
C ASN A 185 8.83 -10.24 -5.78
N ASP A 186 8.92 -11.19 -4.85
CA ASP A 186 8.45 -12.57 -5.08
C ASP A 186 6.92 -12.62 -5.13
N ALA A 187 6.23 -11.85 -4.27
CA ALA A 187 4.79 -11.69 -4.33
C ALA A 187 4.35 -11.08 -5.67
N LEU A 188 5.05 -10.04 -6.16
CA LEU A 188 4.82 -9.47 -7.49
C LEU A 188 5.06 -10.49 -8.61
N ALA A 189 6.19 -11.20 -8.56
CA ALA A 189 6.54 -12.19 -9.58
C ALA A 189 5.51 -13.31 -9.66
N ALA A 190 5.10 -13.87 -8.51
CA ALA A 190 4.06 -14.87 -8.43
C ALA A 190 2.71 -14.33 -8.96
N GLY A 191 2.34 -13.10 -8.56
CA GLY A 191 1.10 -12.46 -8.94
C GLY A 191 0.92 -12.22 -10.45
N ARG A 192 2.02 -12.02 -11.20
CA ARG A 192 1.98 -11.84 -12.67
C ARG A 192 1.40 -13.04 -13.42
N GLY A 193 1.55 -14.25 -12.86
CA GLY A 193 1.01 -15.49 -13.43
C GLY A 193 -0.37 -15.88 -12.89
N MET A 194 -0.91 -15.14 -11.92
CA MET A 194 -2.16 -15.48 -11.25
C MET A 194 -3.36 -14.82 -11.90
N LYS A 195 -4.51 -15.48 -11.85
CA LYS A 195 -5.78 -14.90 -12.28
C LYS A 195 -6.23 -13.84 -11.28
N PHE A 196 -6.37 -12.60 -11.75
CA PHE A 196 -7.08 -11.54 -11.04
C PHE A 196 -8.58 -11.63 -11.33
N THR A 197 -9.42 -11.59 -10.29
CA THR A 197 -10.87 -11.52 -10.42
C THR A 197 -11.33 -10.15 -9.96
N LYS A 198 -11.80 -9.31 -10.89
CA LYS A 198 -12.28 -7.96 -10.56
C LYS A 198 -13.49 -8.05 -9.63
N PRO A 199 -13.39 -7.57 -8.38
CA PRO A 199 -14.51 -7.60 -7.44
C PRO A 199 -15.51 -6.49 -7.77
N ALA A 200 -16.77 -6.68 -7.39
CA ALA A 200 -17.76 -5.61 -7.40
C ALA A 200 -17.48 -4.67 -6.22
N ILE A 201 -16.99 -3.46 -6.51
CA ILE A 201 -16.68 -2.41 -5.52
C ILE A 201 -17.67 -1.26 -5.71
N THR A 202 -18.23 -0.76 -4.61
CA THR A 202 -19.12 0.40 -4.61
C THR A 202 -18.60 1.49 -3.67
N ARG A 203 -19.28 2.64 -3.61
CA ARG A 203 -18.88 3.79 -2.77
C ARG A 203 -19.06 3.53 -1.27
N GLU A 204 -19.86 2.53 -0.95
CA GLU A 204 -20.18 2.10 0.40
C GLU A 204 -19.15 1.11 0.96
N ASP A 205 -18.29 0.54 0.10
CA ASP A 205 -17.18 -0.30 0.53
C ASP A 205 -16.07 0.55 1.20
N VAL A 206 -15.54 0.08 2.32
CA VAL A 206 -14.50 0.80 3.07
C VAL A 206 -13.16 0.71 2.33
N ALA A 207 -12.67 1.85 1.83
CA ALA A 207 -11.36 1.92 1.17
C ALA A 207 -10.18 1.95 2.16
N PHE A 208 -10.29 2.74 3.23
CA PHE A 208 -9.21 2.97 4.18
C PHE A 208 -9.70 2.92 5.63
N LEU A 209 -8.90 2.31 6.50
CA LEU A 209 -8.90 2.57 7.93
C LEU A 209 -7.66 3.41 8.27
N GLN A 210 -7.88 4.70 8.52
CA GLN A 210 -6.83 5.63 8.88
C GLN A 210 -6.82 5.82 10.39
N TYR A 211 -5.74 5.37 11.03
CA TYR A 211 -5.50 5.63 12.45
C TYR A 211 -4.69 6.91 12.57
N THR A 212 -5.06 7.76 13.52
CA THR A 212 -4.32 8.97 13.84
C THR A 212 -3.56 8.72 15.14
N GLY A 213 -2.27 9.03 15.16
CA GLY A 213 -1.38 8.77 16.30
C GLY A 213 -1.56 9.73 17.48
N GLY A 214 -2.70 10.43 17.59
CA GLY A 214 -2.96 11.38 18.67
C GLY A 214 -1.99 12.56 18.78
N THR A 215 -1.05 12.73 17.85
CA THR A 215 -0.24 13.96 17.76
C THR A 215 -1.11 15.05 17.15
N THR A 216 -1.78 15.80 18.02
CA THR A 216 -2.38 17.10 17.71
C THR A 216 -1.39 17.95 16.92
N GLY A 217 -1.84 18.49 15.78
CA GLY A 217 -1.29 19.73 15.25
C GLY A 217 -1.60 20.90 16.17
#